data_AF-A0A382TBL0-F1
#
_entry.id   AF-A0A382TBL0-F1
#
_cell.length_a   1.000
_cell.length_b   1.000
_cell.length_c   1.000
_cell.angle_alpha   90.00
_cell.angle_beta   90.00
_cell.angle_gamma   90.00
#
_symmetry.space_group_name_H-M   'P 1'
#
loop_
_entity.id
_entity.type
_entity.pdbx_description
1 polymer ?
#
loop_
_entity_poly.entity_id
_entity_poly.type
_entity_poly.pdbx_seq_one_letter_code
_entity_poly.pdbx_strand_id
1 'polypeptide(L)'
;MIRFFSSLLMLCFFNLTTNAEGFQYEEGTHYVKLEVPVRTRDSRIIEVTEYFSYGCPHCYSFEPLVSQWKQSLPGDVEFDRSPAVWKVSGYELYARTYYTAQALGVLEKTHIALFNAIHAERRRLLDLKSMSAFMAEHGVHPETFVKTFNDSFGVKAMYQQAIARQQLYRSGGVPAVIVNGKYRIEAGMVDNSNANMLQVANFLIDRERRLLPSETGVAD
;
A
#
# COMPACT_ATOMS: atom_id res chain seq x y z
N MET A 1 -66.25 -4.81 52.35
CA MET A 1 -64.78 -4.68 52.42
C MET A 1 -64.16 -5.49 51.30
N ILE A 2 -63.88 -4.86 50.17
CA ILE A 2 -63.33 -5.50 48.96
C ILE A 2 -61.82 -5.21 48.98
N ARG A 3 -60.99 -6.24 49.16
CA ARG A 3 -59.53 -6.12 49.05
C ARG A 3 -59.14 -6.43 47.61
N PHE A 4 -58.78 -5.38 46.87
CA PHE A 4 -58.26 -5.47 45.51
C PHE A 4 -56.86 -6.09 45.52
N PHE A 5 -56.71 -7.21 44.81
CA PHE A 5 -55.46 -7.76 44.30
C PHE A 5 -54.89 -6.76 43.28
N SER A 6 -53.68 -6.24 43.50
CA SER A 6 -52.97 -5.48 42.47
C SER A 6 -51.66 -6.21 42.16
N SER A 7 -51.71 -7.00 41.09
CA SER A 7 -50.58 -7.71 40.51
C SER A 7 -49.80 -6.72 39.63
N LEU A 8 -48.61 -6.32 40.05
CA LEU A 8 -47.72 -5.43 39.32
C LEU A 8 -46.88 -6.26 38.34
N LEU A 9 -47.37 -6.39 37.10
CA LEU A 9 -46.66 -7.04 36.00
C LEU A 9 -45.61 -6.06 35.43
N MET A 10 -44.37 -6.15 35.93
CA MET A 10 -43.24 -5.35 35.44
C MET A 10 -42.73 -5.96 34.12
N LEU A 11 -43.19 -5.42 32.99
CA LEU A 11 -42.64 -5.74 31.66
C LEU A 11 -41.21 -5.17 31.55
N CYS A 12 -40.21 -6.04 31.66
CA CYS A 12 -38.85 -5.74 31.23
C CYS A 12 -38.82 -5.63 29.70
N PHE A 13 -38.86 -4.41 29.16
CA PHE A 13 -38.46 -4.14 27.78
C PHE A 13 -36.95 -4.37 27.66
N PHE A 14 -36.58 -5.58 27.22
CA PHE A 14 -35.22 -5.90 26.81
C PHE A 14 -34.96 -5.11 25.52
N ASN A 15 -34.28 -3.98 25.62
CA ASN A 15 -33.81 -3.24 24.46
C ASN A 15 -32.72 -4.08 23.78
N LEU A 16 -33.10 -4.79 22.71
CA LEU A 16 -32.16 -5.32 21.74
C LEU A 16 -31.53 -4.12 21.02
N THR A 17 -30.40 -3.64 21.54
CA THR A 17 -29.49 -2.80 20.76
C THR A 17 -28.89 -3.69 19.68
N THR A 18 -29.55 -3.75 18.53
CA THR A 18 -28.92 -4.17 17.28
C THR A 18 -27.80 -3.17 17.01
N ASN A 19 -26.56 -3.53 17.35
CA ASN A 19 -25.40 -2.92 16.73
C ASN A 19 -25.49 -3.30 15.25
N ALA A 20 -26.04 -2.39 14.44
CA ALA A 20 -25.80 -2.45 13.01
C ALA A 20 -24.29 -2.28 12.85
N GLU A 21 -23.57 -3.39 12.67
CA GLU A 21 -22.21 -3.37 12.16
C GLU A 21 -22.29 -2.62 10.83
N GLY A 22 -21.84 -1.37 10.85
CA GLY A 22 -21.95 -0.47 9.70
C GLY A 22 -21.33 -1.11 8.47
N PHE A 23 -21.99 -0.94 7.33
CA PHE A 23 -21.56 -1.30 5.97
C PHE A 23 -20.09 -1.73 5.91
N GLN A 24 -19.84 -3.03 6.05
CA GLN A 24 -18.50 -3.55 5.94
C GLN A 24 -18.13 -3.61 4.46
N TYR A 25 -16.94 -3.09 4.10
CA TYR A 25 -16.49 -3.04 2.73
C TYR A 25 -16.65 -4.41 2.03
N GLU A 26 -17.33 -4.39 0.90
CA GLU A 26 -17.66 -5.59 0.11
C GLU A 26 -16.64 -5.87 -1.00
N GLU A 27 -16.31 -7.16 -1.20
CA GLU A 27 -15.52 -7.64 -2.33
C GLU A 27 -16.25 -7.38 -3.65
N GLY A 28 -15.53 -6.98 -4.70
CA GLY A 28 -16.09 -6.64 -6.01
C GLY A 28 -16.62 -5.20 -6.09
N THR A 29 -16.89 -4.57 -4.95
CA THR A 29 -17.30 -3.16 -4.88
C THR A 29 -16.14 -2.26 -4.42
N HIS A 30 -15.60 -2.51 -3.23
CA HIS A 30 -14.62 -1.60 -2.59
C HIS A 30 -13.18 -2.11 -2.71
N TYR A 31 -13.01 -3.41 -2.92
CA TYR A 31 -11.73 -4.05 -3.19
C TYR A 31 -11.96 -5.30 -4.04
N VAL A 32 -10.89 -5.82 -4.65
CA VAL A 32 -10.92 -7.07 -5.43
C VAL A 32 -9.94 -8.06 -4.84
N LYS A 33 -10.37 -9.30 -4.63
CA LYS A 33 -9.45 -10.39 -4.30
C LYS A 33 -8.66 -10.79 -5.55
N LEU A 34 -7.34 -10.88 -5.43
CA LEU A 34 -6.47 -11.33 -6.50
C LEU A 34 -6.73 -12.81 -6.78
N GLU A 35 -6.85 -13.14 -8.08
CA GLU A 35 -7.03 -14.52 -8.54
C GLU A 35 -5.87 -15.41 -8.09
N VAL A 36 -4.65 -14.89 -8.21
CA VAL A 36 -3.42 -15.54 -7.75
C VAL A 36 -2.78 -14.66 -6.69
N PRO A 37 -2.72 -15.10 -5.42
CA PRO A 37 -2.07 -14.35 -4.36
C PRO A 37 -0.59 -14.10 -4.67
N VAL A 38 -0.15 -12.88 -4.42
CA VAL A 38 1.27 -12.50 -4.48
C VAL A 38 1.93 -12.95 -3.18
N ARG A 39 3.06 -13.66 -3.30
CA ARG A 39 3.85 -14.06 -2.14
C ARG A 39 4.40 -12.83 -1.42
N THR A 40 4.11 -12.72 -0.12
CA THR A 40 4.68 -11.71 0.78
C THR A 40 6.07 -12.11 1.24
N ARG A 41 6.83 -11.15 1.75
CA ARG A 41 8.21 -11.38 2.25
C ARG A 41 8.25 -12.26 3.49
N ASP A 42 7.32 -12.03 4.42
CA ASP A 42 7.16 -12.79 5.65
C ASP A 42 5.67 -13.12 5.84
N SER A 43 5.36 -14.40 6.04
CA SER A 43 3.97 -14.87 6.20
C SER A 43 3.41 -14.64 7.61
N ARG A 44 4.24 -14.17 8.55
CA ARG A 44 3.85 -13.91 9.95
C ARG A 44 3.34 -12.50 10.18
N ILE A 45 3.56 -11.60 9.23
CA ILE A 45 3.15 -10.20 9.28
C ILE A 45 2.24 -9.89 8.08
N ILE A 46 1.49 -8.80 8.20
CA ILE A 46 0.58 -8.35 7.15
C ILE A 46 1.34 -7.36 6.26
N GLU A 47 1.70 -7.78 5.05
CA GLU A 47 2.35 -6.90 4.08
C GLU A 47 1.31 -5.98 3.42
N VAL A 48 1.52 -4.67 3.42
CA VAL A 48 0.73 -3.71 2.64
C VAL A 48 1.64 -3.04 1.63
N THR A 49 1.36 -3.24 0.34
CA THR A 49 2.15 -2.65 -0.74
C THR A 49 1.41 -1.51 -1.42
N GLU A 50 2.04 -0.35 -1.50
CA GLU A 50 1.63 0.67 -2.46
C GLU A 50 2.19 0.34 -3.85
N TYR A 51 1.31 0.23 -4.84
CA TYR A 51 1.66 0.11 -6.25
C TYR A 51 1.57 1.49 -6.91
N PHE A 52 2.71 2.05 -7.35
CA PHE A 52 2.82 3.47 -7.69
C PHE A 52 3.78 3.75 -8.87
N SER A 53 3.86 4.99 -9.35
CA SER A 53 4.98 5.44 -10.17
C SER A 53 5.30 6.91 -9.90
N TYR A 54 6.60 7.26 -9.93
CA TYR A 54 7.05 8.66 -9.83
C TYR A 54 6.55 9.57 -10.95
N GLY A 55 6.10 9.00 -12.07
CA GLY A 55 5.51 9.76 -13.17
C GLY A 55 4.02 10.04 -13.03
N CYS A 56 3.36 9.52 -11.99
CA CYS A 56 1.91 9.58 -11.84
C CYS A 56 1.48 10.72 -10.89
N PRO A 57 0.69 11.72 -11.38
CA PRO A 57 0.18 12.80 -10.53
C PRO A 57 -0.69 12.31 -9.36
N HIS A 58 -1.47 11.25 -9.55
CA HIS A 58 -2.31 10.71 -8.48
C HIS A 58 -1.49 10.00 -7.39
N CYS A 59 -0.36 9.38 -7.75
CA CYS A 59 0.58 8.84 -6.76
C CYS A 59 1.21 9.98 -5.97
N TYR A 60 1.63 11.05 -6.64
CA TYR A 60 2.17 12.23 -5.95
C TYR A 60 1.17 12.85 -4.96
N SER A 61 -0.11 12.99 -5.35
CA SER A 61 -1.16 13.45 -4.44
C SER A 61 -1.49 12.46 -3.31
N PHE A 62 -1.11 11.18 -3.44
CA PHE A 62 -1.31 10.16 -2.42
C PHE A 62 -0.20 10.16 -1.36
N GLU A 63 1.01 10.58 -1.73
CA GLU A 63 2.19 10.53 -0.85
C GLU A 63 2.00 11.15 0.55
N PRO A 64 1.38 12.34 0.72
CA PRO A 64 1.16 12.89 2.06
C PRO A 64 0.26 12.01 2.92
N LEU A 65 -0.78 11.41 2.31
CA LEU A 65 -1.74 10.55 3.00
C LEU A 65 -1.10 9.24 3.40
N VAL A 66 -0.41 8.55 2.48
CA VAL A 66 0.23 7.26 2.78
C VAL A 66 1.40 7.43 3.75
N SER A 67 2.15 8.53 3.66
CA SER A 67 3.26 8.81 4.59
C SER A 67 2.76 9.06 6.01
N GLN A 68 1.62 9.74 6.19
CA GLN A 68 1.00 9.91 7.50
C GLN A 68 0.41 8.59 8.00
N TRP A 69 -0.32 7.88 7.16
CA TRP A 69 -0.97 6.62 7.52
C TRP A 69 0.04 5.53 7.89
N LYS A 70 1.16 5.40 7.17
CA LYS A 70 2.25 4.44 7.47
C LYS A 70 2.76 4.59 8.90
N GLN A 71 2.79 5.81 9.46
CA GLN A 71 3.25 6.06 10.83
C GLN A 71 2.28 5.54 11.89
N SER A 72 1.01 5.32 11.53
CA SER A 72 -0.03 4.77 12.39
C SER A 72 -0.14 3.25 12.33
N LEU A 73 0.67 2.59 11.49
CA LEU A 73 0.60 1.15 11.33
C LEU A 73 1.08 0.42 12.59
N PRO A 74 0.35 -0.62 13.04
CA PRO A 74 0.76 -1.45 14.16
C PRO A 74 1.97 -2.32 13.80
N GLY A 75 2.68 -2.83 14.80
CA GLY A 75 3.93 -3.58 14.62
C GLY A 75 3.80 -4.92 13.90
N ASP A 76 2.59 -5.39 13.65
CA ASP A 76 2.30 -6.60 12.88
C ASP A 76 2.01 -6.32 11.39
N VAL A 77 2.17 -5.07 10.95
CA VAL A 77 2.00 -4.64 9.56
C VAL A 77 3.30 -4.07 9.02
N GLU A 78 3.73 -4.54 7.86
CA GLU A 78 4.86 -3.96 7.13
C GLU A 78 4.37 -3.27 5.87
N PHE A 79 4.81 -2.03 5.68
CA PHE A 79 4.51 -1.26 4.47
C PHE A 79 5.67 -1.33 3.47
N ASP A 80 5.40 -1.77 2.25
CA ASP A 80 6.33 -1.80 1.13
C ASP A 80 5.79 -0.95 -0.04
N ARG A 81 6.62 -0.67 -1.03
CA ARG A 81 6.18 -0.11 -2.32
C ARG A 81 6.72 -0.92 -3.47
N SER A 82 5.89 -1.06 -4.51
CA SER A 82 6.26 -1.68 -5.78
C SER A 82 6.00 -0.69 -6.92
N PRO A 83 7.05 -0.21 -7.63
CA PRO A 83 6.85 0.63 -8.79
C PRO A 83 6.13 -0.10 -9.93
N ALA A 84 5.28 0.63 -10.64
CA ALA A 84 4.70 0.24 -11.91
C ALA A 84 5.76 0.31 -13.03
N VAL A 85 5.78 -0.73 -13.84
CA VAL A 85 6.74 -0.96 -14.93
C VAL A 85 6.01 -1.08 -16.28
N TRP A 86 4.88 -0.39 -16.41
CA TRP A 86 4.14 -0.29 -17.67
C TRP A 86 4.98 0.38 -18.75
N LYS A 87 4.60 0.16 -20.01
CA LYS A 87 5.20 0.80 -21.20
C LYS A 87 4.75 2.26 -21.33
N VAL A 88 4.97 3.04 -20.28
CA VAL A 88 4.76 4.49 -20.19
C VAL A 88 6.14 5.14 -20.15
N SER A 89 6.31 6.25 -20.86
CA SER A 89 7.59 6.96 -20.93
C SER A 89 8.12 7.26 -19.51
N GLY A 90 9.37 6.90 -19.25
CA GLY A 90 10.05 7.11 -17.97
C GLY A 90 9.78 6.07 -16.88
N TYR A 91 8.71 5.26 -16.96
CA TYR A 91 8.33 4.35 -15.85
C TYR A 91 9.41 3.30 -15.53
N GLU A 92 10.05 2.72 -16.54
CA GLU A 92 11.17 1.81 -16.32
C GLU A 92 12.33 2.50 -15.56
N LEU A 93 12.72 3.71 -16.00
CA LEU A 93 13.77 4.49 -15.34
C LEU A 93 13.40 4.79 -13.89
N TYR A 94 12.15 5.20 -13.64
CA TYR A 94 11.62 5.50 -12.31
C TYR A 94 11.62 4.26 -11.40
N ALA A 95 11.16 3.11 -11.90
CA ALA A 95 11.15 1.87 -11.15
C ALA A 95 12.56 1.40 -10.78
N ARG A 96 13.49 1.42 -11.74
CA ARG A 96 14.88 1.06 -11.48
C ARG A 96 15.57 2.07 -10.57
N THR A 97 15.20 3.35 -10.63
CA THR A 97 15.68 4.40 -9.72
C THR A 97 15.21 4.15 -8.29
N TYR A 98 13.94 3.79 -8.09
CA TYR A 98 13.41 3.41 -6.77
C TYR A 98 14.25 2.29 -6.14
N TYR A 99 14.47 1.20 -6.88
CA TYR A 99 15.25 0.06 -6.38
C TYR A 99 16.74 0.37 -6.22
N THR A 100 17.29 1.27 -7.04
CA THR A 100 18.67 1.76 -6.88
C THR A 100 18.80 2.59 -5.61
N ALA A 101 17.85 3.49 -5.35
CA ALA A 101 17.81 4.29 -4.12
C ALA A 101 17.64 3.41 -2.88
N GLN A 102 16.84 2.34 -2.97
CA GLN A 102 16.70 1.34 -1.91
C GLN A 102 18.02 0.60 -1.65
N ALA A 103 18.67 0.11 -2.70
CA ALA A 103 19.95 -0.60 -2.59
C ALA A 103 21.08 0.28 -2.04
N LEU A 104 21.03 1.59 -2.29
CA LEU A 104 21.98 2.57 -1.77
C LEU A 104 21.60 3.11 -0.38
N GLY A 105 20.47 2.71 0.19
CA GLY A 105 20.01 3.17 1.50
C GLY A 105 19.58 4.65 1.53
N VAL A 106 19.26 5.25 0.38
CA VAL A 106 18.88 6.67 0.26
C VAL A 106 17.41 6.89 -0.04
N LEU A 107 16.62 5.82 -0.16
CA LEU A 107 15.21 5.87 -0.57
C LEU A 107 14.39 6.86 0.25
N GLU A 108 14.45 6.80 1.59
CA GLU A 108 13.68 7.69 2.47
C GLU A 108 14.00 9.18 2.23
N LYS A 109 15.25 9.50 1.88
CA LYS A 109 15.68 10.86 1.55
C LYS A 109 15.22 11.31 0.16
N THR A 110 15.22 10.40 -0.81
CA THR A 110 15.03 10.76 -2.23
C THR A 110 13.61 10.57 -2.73
N HIS A 111 12.76 9.79 -2.04
CA HIS A 111 11.44 9.41 -2.55
C HIS A 111 10.52 10.61 -2.81
N ILE A 112 10.25 11.41 -1.77
CA ILE A 112 9.42 12.62 -1.90
C ILE A 112 10.12 13.69 -2.74
N ALA A 113 11.45 13.81 -2.63
CA ALA A 113 12.21 14.75 -3.42
C ALA A 113 12.08 14.50 -4.93
N LEU A 114 12.08 13.23 -5.35
CA LEU A 114 11.94 12.87 -6.76
C LEU A 114 10.53 13.15 -7.28
N PHE A 115 9.50 12.87 -6.48
CA PHE A 115 8.14 13.26 -6.80
C PHE A 115 8.00 14.79 -6.96
N ASN A 116 8.55 15.58 -6.03
CA ASN A 116 8.53 17.04 -6.10
C ASN A 116 9.25 17.55 -7.34
N ALA A 117 10.44 17.01 -7.64
CA ALA A 117 11.21 17.36 -8.82
C ALA A 117 10.40 17.15 -10.11
N ILE A 118 9.67 16.03 -10.22
CA ILE A 118 8.87 15.70 -11.42
C ILE A 118 7.59 16.54 -11.49
N HIS A 119 6.83 16.64 -10.40
CA HIS A 119 5.48 17.19 -10.44
C HIS A 119 5.39 18.67 -10.06
N ALA A 120 6.11 19.11 -9.03
CA ALA A 120 6.08 20.49 -8.57
C ALA A 120 7.06 21.36 -9.38
N GLU A 121 8.29 20.90 -9.55
CA GLU A 121 9.35 21.63 -10.26
C GLU A 121 9.34 21.39 -11.78
N ARG A 122 8.57 20.41 -12.24
CA ARG A 122 8.45 20.02 -13.66
C ARG A 122 9.78 19.67 -14.33
N ARG A 123 10.71 19.10 -13.58
CA ARG A 123 12.00 18.62 -14.11
C ARG A 123 11.79 17.42 -15.00
N ARG A 124 12.44 17.45 -16.17
CA ARG A 124 12.40 16.35 -17.15
C ARG A 124 13.46 15.30 -16.82
N LEU A 125 13.15 14.40 -15.89
CA LEU A 125 14.04 13.32 -15.43
C LEU A 125 13.79 12.01 -16.18
N LEU A 126 13.91 12.04 -17.51
CA LEU A 126 13.51 10.94 -18.40
C LEU A 126 14.68 10.09 -18.93
N ASP A 127 15.90 10.36 -18.48
CA ASP A 127 17.09 9.61 -18.88
C ASP A 127 18.05 9.43 -17.70
N LEU A 128 18.98 8.50 -17.84
CA LEU A 128 19.91 8.14 -16.77
C LEU A 128 20.86 9.29 -16.40
N LYS A 129 21.19 10.19 -17.34
CA LYS A 129 22.08 11.33 -17.08
C LYS A 129 21.37 12.37 -16.22
N SER A 130 20.15 12.76 -16.58
CA SER A 130 19.34 13.70 -15.79
C SER A 130 18.98 13.11 -14.42
N MET A 131 18.65 11.82 -14.35
CA MET A 131 18.39 11.15 -13.08
C MET A 131 19.64 11.07 -12.19
N SER A 132 20.81 10.74 -12.75
CA SER A 132 22.07 10.70 -12.00
C SER A 132 22.44 12.07 -11.44
N ALA A 133 22.25 13.14 -12.21
CA ALA A 133 22.46 14.51 -11.74
C ALA A 133 21.52 14.88 -10.58
N PHE A 134 20.23 14.53 -10.68
CA PHE A 134 19.27 14.70 -9.58
C PHE A 134 19.72 13.94 -8.32
N MET A 135 20.12 12.67 -8.46
CA MET A 135 20.57 11.87 -7.30
C MET A 135 21.84 12.46 -6.65
N ALA A 136 22.70 13.13 -7.42
CA ALA A 136 23.87 13.83 -6.90
C ALA A 136 23.54 15.04 -6.02
N GLU A 137 22.47 15.79 -6.34
CA GLU A 137 21.95 16.86 -5.49
C GLU A 137 21.52 16.33 -4.10
N HIS A 138 21.17 15.04 -4.03
CA HIS A 138 20.83 14.34 -2.79
C HIS A 138 22.00 13.53 -2.19
N GLY A 139 23.23 13.74 -2.65
CA GLY A 139 24.44 13.18 -2.05
C GLY A 139 24.83 11.79 -2.56
N VAL A 140 24.28 11.33 -3.68
CA VAL A 140 24.72 10.09 -4.34
C VAL A 140 25.70 10.42 -5.45
N HIS A 141 26.94 9.94 -5.35
CA HIS A 141 27.92 10.17 -6.41
C HIS A 141 27.41 9.62 -7.77
N PRO A 142 27.50 10.39 -8.87
CA PRO A 142 26.94 9.99 -10.17
C PRO A 142 27.38 8.61 -10.67
N GLU A 143 28.66 8.28 -10.51
CA GLU A 143 29.21 6.98 -10.90
C GLU A 143 28.65 5.84 -10.06
N THR A 144 28.51 6.06 -8.75
CA THR A 144 27.93 5.06 -7.83
C THR A 144 26.48 4.78 -8.20
N PHE A 145 25.70 5.82 -8.50
CA PHE A 145 24.32 5.66 -8.96
C PHE A 145 24.24 4.87 -10.26
N VAL A 146 24.97 5.31 -11.29
CA VAL A 146 24.95 4.68 -12.63
C VAL A 146 25.41 3.22 -12.57
N LYS A 147 26.50 2.94 -11.84
CA LYS A 147 27.02 1.59 -11.65
C LYS A 147 26.00 0.70 -10.93
N THR A 148 25.40 1.19 -9.85
CA THR A 148 24.39 0.41 -9.10
C THR A 148 23.15 0.16 -9.96
N PHE A 149 22.68 1.18 -10.68
CA PHE A 149 21.54 1.09 -11.58
C PHE A 149 21.72 0.06 -12.71
N ASN A 150 22.93 -0.03 -13.28
CA ASN A 150 23.24 -0.90 -14.42
C ASN A 150 23.70 -2.30 -14.02
N ASP A 151 24.50 -2.42 -12.95
CA ASP A 151 25.28 -3.62 -12.70
C ASP A 151 24.78 -4.42 -11.50
N SER A 152 24.07 -3.78 -10.56
CA SER A 152 23.59 -4.47 -9.35
C SER A 152 22.62 -5.60 -9.68
N PHE A 153 23.01 -6.82 -9.28
CA PHE A 153 22.15 -7.99 -9.37
C PHE A 153 20.87 -7.81 -8.55
N GLY A 154 20.98 -7.24 -7.34
CA GLY A 154 19.82 -6.99 -6.47
C GLY A 154 18.80 -6.03 -7.10
N VAL A 155 19.27 -4.94 -7.73
CA VAL A 155 18.39 -4.00 -8.45
C VAL A 155 17.68 -4.69 -9.62
N LYS A 156 18.41 -5.50 -10.40
CA LYS A 156 17.83 -6.28 -11.50
C LYS A 156 16.77 -7.27 -11.00
N ALA A 157 17.07 -8.00 -9.93
CA ALA A 157 16.15 -8.97 -9.34
C ALA A 157 14.86 -8.32 -8.82
N MET A 158 14.98 -7.20 -8.08
CA MET A 158 13.82 -6.45 -7.59
C MET A 158 12.97 -5.87 -8.73
N TYR A 159 13.61 -5.38 -9.80
CA TYR A 159 12.90 -4.93 -11.00
C TYR A 159 12.13 -6.07 -11.69
N GLN A 160 12.73 -7.25 -11.83
CA GLN A 160 12.03 -8.43 -12.37
C GLN A 160 10.87 -8.88 -11.47
N GLN A 161 11.05 -8.80 -10.15
CA GLN A 161 9.96 -9.06 -9.20
C GLN A 161 8.81 -8.05 -9.36
N ALA A 162 9.11 -6.77 -9.62
CA ALA A 162 8.10 -5.76 -9.92
C ALA A 162 7.29 -6.10 -11.19
N ILE A 163 7.95 -6.60 -12.24
CA ILE A 163 7.29 -7.07 -13.47
C ILE A 163 6.33 -8.21 -13.17
N ALA A 164 6.76 -9.21 -12.40
CA ALA A 164 5.91 -10.34 -12.01
C ALA A 164 4.73 -9.89 -11.14
N ARG A 165 4.99 -9.04 -10.13
CA ARG A 165 3.97 -8.48 -9.23
C ARG A 165 2.93 -7.68 -10.00
N GLN A 166 3.34 -6.81 -10.93
CA GLN A 166 2.43 -6.04 -11.79
C GLN A 166 1.43 -6.94 -12.54
N GLN A 167 1.88 -8.08 -13.06
CA GLN A 167 0.98 -9.02 -13.77
C GLN A 167 -0.07 -9.63 -12.84
N LEU A 168 0.33 -9.94 -11.59
CA LEU A 168 -0.55 -10.56 -10.59
C LEU A 168 -1.50 -9.55 -9.93
N TYR A 169 -1.06 -8.30 -9.74
CA TYR A 169 -1.91 -7.25 -9.19
C TYR A 169 -3.14 -6.98 -10.04
N ARG A 170 -3.06 -7.19 -11.37
CA ARG A 170 -4.15 -6.91 -12.32
C ARG A 170 -4.74 -5.50 -12.14
N SER A 171 -3.88 -4.55 -11.76
CA SER A 171 -4.28 -3.16 -11.53
C SER A 171 -4.64 -2.48 -12.84
N GLY A 172 -5.75 -1.72 -12.84
CA GLY A 172 -6.14 -0.86 -13.94
C GLY A 172 -5.46 0.51 -13.90
N GLY A 173 -4.90 0.90 -12.75
CA GLY A 173 -4.26 2.19 -12.55
C GLY A 173 -3.32 2.22 -11.35
N VAL A 174 -2.65 3.36 -11.19
CA VAL A 174 -1.89 3.71 -9.98
C VAL A 174 -2.39 5.07 -9.46
N PRO A 175 -2.39 5.31 -8.14
CA PRO A 175 -1.97 4.40 -7.09
C PRO A 175 -2.98 3.26 -6.88
N ALA A 176 -2.48 2.10 -6.43
CA ALA A 176 -3.28 1.02 -5.90
C ALA A 176 -2.66 0.50 -4.61
N VAL A 177 -3.47 -0.03 -3.70
CA VAL A 177 -3.00 -0.64 -2.45
C VAL A 177 -3.26 -2.13 -2.50
N ILE A 178 -2.23 -2.92 -2.21
CA ILE A 178 -2.29 -4.37 -2.16
C ILE A 178 -2.14 -4.83 -0.71
N VAL A 179 -3.16 -5.48 -0.15
CA VAL A 179 -3.13 -5.98 1.24
C VAL A 179 -2.87 -7.48 1.26
N ASN A 180 -1.84 -7.86 2.01
CA ASN A 180 -1.28 -9.19 2.21
C ASN A 180 -1.10 -10.02 0.93
N GLY A 181 -0.79 -9.34 -0.19
CA GLY A 181 -0.71 -9.96 -1.51
C GLY A 181 -2.02 -10.61 -2.00
N LYS A 182 -3.16 -10.35 -1.35
CA LYS A 182 -4.45 -11.02 -1.61
C LYS A 182 -5.52 -10.08 -2.13
N TYR A 183 -5.47 -8.80 -1.77
CA TYR A 183 -6.53 -7.85 -2.08
C TYR A 183 -5.95 -6.63 -2.75
N ARG A 184 -6.62 -6.14 -3.80
CA ARG A 184 -6.30 -4.87 -4.47
C ARG A 184 -7.40 -3.86 -4.20
N ILE A 185 -6.99 -2.64 -3.89
CA ILE A 185 -7.84 -1.46 -3.72
C ILE A 185 -7.37 -0.39 -4.70
N GLU A 186 -8.31 0.24 -5.39
CA GLU A 186 -8.05 1.38 -6.28
C GLU A 186 -9.03 2.51 -5.95
N ALA A 187 -8.64 3.76 -6.18
CA ALA A 187 -9.49 4.92 -5.86
C ALA A 187 -10.88 4.82 -6.51
N GLY A 188 -10.98 4.31 -7.74
CA GLY A 188 -12.25 4.15 -8.46
C GLY A 188 -13.23 3.18 -7.80
N MET A 189 -12.80 2.35 -6.85
CA MET A 189 -13.64 1.44 -6.06
C MET A 189 -14.23 2.12 -4.81
N VAL A 190 -13.74 3.31 -4.48
CA VAL A 190 -14.00 3.98 -3.19
C VAL A 190 -14.20 5.48 -3.39
N ASP A 191 -15.19 5.84 -4.21
CA ASP A 191 -15.60 7.22 -4.49
C ASP A 191 -14.47 8.11 -5.07
N ASN A 192 -13.50 7.51 -5.76
CA ASN A 192 -12.29 8.20 -6.25
C ASN A 192 -11.48 8.88 -5.13
N SER A 193 -11.56 8.35 -3.90
CA SER A 193 -10.92 8.91 -2.71
C SER A 193 -9.70 8.10 -2.28
N ASN A 194 -8.53 8.72 -2.36
CA ASN A 194 -7.27 8.19 -1.82
C ASN A 194 -7.37 7.87 -0.31
N ALA A 195 -8.10 8.68 0.45
CA ALA A 195 -8.30 8.44 1.88
C ALA A 195 -9.17 7.20 2.13
N ASN A 196 -10.23 7.02 1.32
CA ASN A 196 -11.08 5.84 1.44
C ASN A 196 -10.33 4.56 1.08
N MET A 197 -9.34 4.62 0.15
CA MET A 197 -8.47 3.47 -0.12
C MET A 197 -7.77 2.98 1.15
N LEU A 198 -7.26 3.90 1.97
CA LEU A 198 -6.57 3.57 3.23
C LEU A 198 -7.54 3.06 4.31
N GLN A 199 -8.79 3.51 4.31
CA GLN A 199 -9.82 2.97 5.20
C GLN A 199 -10.16 1.51 4.85
N VAL A 200 -10.30 1.18 3.55
CA VAL A 200 -10.46 -0.21 3.11
C VAL A 200 -9.21 -1.03 3.43
N ALA A 201 -8.02 -0.45 3.30
CA ALA A 201 -6.77 -1.13 3.66
C ALA A 201 -6.78 -1.52 5.14
N ASN A 202 -7.16 -0.61 6.06
CA ASN A 202 -7.30 -0.91 7.48
C ASN A 202 -8.28 -2.06 7.75
N PHE A 203 -9.45 -2.03 7.10
CA PHE A 203 -10.43 -3.12 7.20
C PHE A 203 -9.85 -4.48 6.77
N LEU A 204 -9.11 -4.52 5.66
CA LEU A 204 -8.50 -5.74 5.16
C LEU A 204 -7.32 -6.20 6.02
N ILE A 205 -6.55 -5.29 6.58
CA ILE A 205 -5.51 -5.58 7.58
C ILE A 205 -6.16 -6.26 8.79
N ASP A 206 -7.22 -5.69 9.34
CA ASP A 206 -7.92 -6.28 10.49
C ASP A 206 -8.52 -7.64 10.17
N ARG A 207 -9.01 -7.83 8.94
CA ARG A 207 -9.46 -9.14 8.46
C ARG A 207 -8.32 -10.16 8.44
N GLU A 208 -7.19 -9.81 7.84
CA GLU A 208 -6.04 -10.73 7.76
C GLU A 208 -5.46 -11.04 9.14
N ARG A 209 -5.44 -10.07 10.05
CA ARG A 209 -5.02 -10.28 11.45
C ARG A 209 -5.82 -11.38 12.14
N ARG A 210 -7.13 -11.46 11.90
CA ARG A 210 -8.00 -12.52 12.45
C ARG A 210 -7.76 -13.89 11.82
N LEU A 211 -7.09 -13.94 10.66
CA LEU A 211 -6.78 -15.18 9.93
C LEU A 211 -5.34 -15.65 10.14
N LEU A 212 -4.47 -14.82 10.71
CA LEU A 212 -3.14 -15.25 11.11
C LEU A 212 -3.26 -16.28 12.26
N PRO A 213 -2.51 -17.39 12.22
CA PRO A 213 -2.46 -18.33 13.32
C PRO A 213 -2.02 -17.58 14.60
N SER A 214 -2.79 -17.67 15.68
CA SER A 214 -2.34 -17.16 16.97
C SER A 214 -1.12 -17.99 17.41
N GLU A 215 -0.09 -17.35 17.97
CA GLU A 215 1.09 -18.05 18.53
C GLU A 215 0.76 -18.98 19.72
N THR A 216 -0.52 -19.15 20.07
CA THR A 216 -1.01 -20.07 21.09
C THR A 216 -1.17 -21.47 20.50
N GLY A 217 -0.06 -22.15 20.23
CA GLY A 217 -0.08 -23.49 19.64
C GLY A 217 1.22 -24.28 19.80
N VAL A 218 1.98 -24.06 20.88
CA VAL A 218 2.98 -25.05 21.35
C VAL A 218 2.49 -25.59 22.68
N ALA A 219 1.62 -26.59 22.59
CA ALA A 219 1.40 -27.58 23.63
C ALA A 219 1.46 -28.94 22.92
N ASP A 220 2.59 -29.61 23.06
CA ASP A 220 2.74 -31.03 23.42
C ASP A 220 4.22 -31.36 23.60
#